data_AF-A0A1B9Y140-F1
#
_entry.id   AF-A0A1B9Y140-F1
#
_cell.length_a   1.000
_cell.length_b   1.000
_cell.length_c   1.000
_cell.angle_alpha   90.00
_cell.angle_beta   90.00
_cell.angle_gamma   90.00
#
_symmetry.space_group_name_H-M   'P 1'
#
loop_
_entity.id
_entity.type
_entity.pdbx_description
1 polymer ?
#
loop_
_entity_poly.entity_id
_entity_poly.type
_entity_poly.pdbx_seq_one_letter_code
_entity_poly.pdbx_strand_id
1 'polypeptide(L)'
;MKKILILGFTALILVNCGQNGIDDNIIPEPPVTKVVAVDDFYETIENVPLTISDFLSNDTFTNTNISVGVPNPNSTVNNGNITLNDGKFIYTPATDFIGEDSFEYTICSATTTTNCATATIKITVKAESTTTPGSFNIPAELTSYYSGVDFTLTGAALKDELATKITSTHTTFLTYTPGVWEAVKKSDLDPSDNSKVLLIYGYNDTDGDYVTDRSRSKNANGGSQGTQWNREHVYPKSLGNPNLGTAGAGSDAHHLRPSDIRMNSNRSNKKFINGSGTAAAVSNGWYPGDEWKGDVARMMMYMYLRYGNQCLPKNVAIGTVNASDSNMIELLLQWNAQDPVSDFEKNRNNVIAEEQGNRNPMIDNPYLATVIWGGTTANNTWE
;
A
#
# COMPACT_ATOMS: atom_id res chain seq x y z
N MET A 1 27.47 44.03 80.97
CA MET A 1 27.16 45.11 80.00
C MET A 1 26.18 44.56 78.97
N LYS A 2 25.07 45.29 78.78
CA LYS A 2 24.19 45.41 77.60
C LYS A 2 24.18 44.29 76.51
N LYS A 3 22.93 43.86 76.21
CA LYS A 3 22.30 43.70 74.87
C LYS A 3 22.78 42.48 74.03
N ILE A 4 21.97 41.76 73.24
CA ILE A 4 20.71 42.02 72.52
C ILE A 4 20.04 40.68 72.13
N LEU A 5 18.71 40.76 71.95
CA LEU A 5 17.73 39.78 71.49
C LEU A 5 17.84 39.45 69.97
N ILE A 6 17.34 38.29 69.51
CA ILE A 6 16.54 38.01 68.27
C ILE A 6 16.57 36.47 68.07
N LEU A 7 15.55 35.71 68.46
CA LEU A 7 14.31 35.32 67.73
C LEU A 7 14.55 34.65 66.36
N GLY A 8 14.33 33.33 66.33
CA GLY A 8 14.19 32.50 65.13
C GLY A 8 13.50 31.18 65.50
N PHE A 9 12.20 31.13 65.27
CA PHE A 9 11.23 30.11 65.67
C PHE A 9 11.15 29.00 64.61
N THR A 10 11.24 27.73 65.00
CA THR A 10 10.46 26.65 64.37
C THR A 10 10.33 25.47 65.33
N ALA A 11 9.20 25.42 66.01
CA ALA A 11 8.64 24.20 66.58
C ALA A 11 7.73 23.58 65.52
N LEU A 12 7.68 22.24 65.39
CA LEU A 12 6.50 21.49 65.85
C LEU A 12 6.69 19.97 65.75
N ILE A 13 6.71 19.36 66.94
CA ILE A 13 5.91 18.22 67.39
C ILE A 13 5.99 16.90 66.59
N LEU A 14 6.69 15.96 67.22
CA LEU A 14 6.49 14.52 67.10
C LEU A 14 5.08 14.14 67.57
N VAL A 15 4.31 13.47 66.71
CA VAL A 15 3.20 12.62 67.12
C VAL A 15 3.51 11.20 66.68
N ASN A 16 3.67 10.33 67.67
CA ASN A 16 3.66 8.89 67.53
C ASN A 16 2.25 8.40 67.82
N CYS A 17 1.64 7.63 66.91
CA CYS A 17 0.69 6.56 67.24
C CYS A 17 0.30 5.78 65.99
N GLY A 18 0.25 4.44 66.13
CA GLY A 18 -0.77 3.63 65.46
C GLY A 18 -0.26 2.57 64.48
N GLN A 19 -0.08 1.34 64.98
CA GLN A 19 -0.30 0.05 64.31
C GLN A 19 -0.08 0.00 62.78
N ASN A 20 1.14 -0.34 62.33
CA ASN A 20 1.36 -0.79 60.96
C ASN A 20 1.06 -2.29 60.86
N GLY A 21 -0.24 -2.60 60.81
CA GLY A 21 -0.77 -3.86 60.31
C GLY A 21 -1.48 -3.60 58.99
N ILE A 22 -0.72 -3.37 57.93
CA ILE A 22 -1.18 -3.62 56.57
C ILE A 22 -0.23 -4.66 56.00
N ASP A 23 -0.78 -5.82 55.70
CA ASP A 23 -0.13 -6.88 54.94
C ASP A 23 0.10 -6.34 53.51
N ASP A 24 1.25 -5.74 53.25
CA ASP A 24 1.69 -5.36 51.90
C ASP A 24 2.18 -6.60 51.11
N ASN A 25 1.41 -7.69 51.17
CA ASN A 25 1.43 -8.72 50.13
C ASN A 25 0.65 -8.20 48.92
N ILE A 26 1.18 -7.17 48.26
CA ILE A 26 0.83 -6.92 46.86
C ILE A 26 1.54 -8.03 46.08
N ILE A 27 0.88 -9.18 45.97
CA ILE A 27 1.23 -10.18 44.97
C ILE A 27 1.11 -9.45 43.62
N PRO A 28 2.19 -9.34 42.82
CA PRO A 28 2.06 -8.74 41.50
C PRO A 28 1.00 -9.51 40.74
N GLU A 29 -0.05 -8.81 40.30
CA GLU A 29 -1.07 -9.40 39.45
C GLU A 29 -0.34 -9.99 38.23
N PRO A 30 -0.55 -11.27 37.90
CA PRO A 30 0.08 -11.86 36.73
C PRO A 30 -0.26 -10.98 35.51
N PRO A 31 0.69 -10.78 34.57
CA PRO A 31 0.45 -9.93 33.42
C PRO A 31 -0.83 -10.38 32.72
N VAL A 32 -1.78 -9.45 32.56
CA VAL A 32 -3.06 -9.72 31.90
C VAL A 32 -2.74 -10.16 30.47
N THR A 33 -2.93 -11.45 30.20
CA THR A 33 -2.89 -11.97 28.83
C THR A 33 -4.02 -11.30 28.07
N LYS A 34 -3.72 -10.56 26.99
CA LYS A 34 -4.68 -9.78 26.21
C LYS A 34 -4.63 -10.23 24.75
N VAL A 35 -5.78 -10.61 24.21
CA VAL A 35 -6.01 -10.75 22.77
C VAL A 35 -6.75 -9.49 22.32
N VAL A 36 -6.29 -8.88 21.24
CA VAL A 36 -7.00 -7.80 20.55
C VAL A 36 -7.20 -8.25 19.11
N ALA A 37 -8.46 -8.43 18.73
CA ALA A 37 -8.85 -8.70 17.37
C ALA A 37 -9.27 -7.37 16.70
N VAL A 38 -8.88 -7.14 15.46
CA VAL A 38 -9.15 -5.91 14.69
C VAL A 38 -9.91 -6.27 13.43
N ASP A 39 -10.93 -5.47 13.08
CA ASP A 39 -11.73 -5.71 11.87
C ASP A 39 -10.89 -5.68 10.58
N ASP A 40 -11.25 -6.55 9.64
CA ASP A 40 -10.58 -6.75 8.37
C ASP A 40 -11.50 -6.45 7.18
N PHE A 41 -10.90 -6.05 6.07
CA PHE A 41 -11.61 -5.65 4.86
C PHE A 41 -10.99 -6.32 3.65
N TYR A 42 -11.84 -6.96 2.84
CA TYR A 42 -11.44 -7.63 1.61
C TYR A 42 -12.42 -7.33 0.48
N GLU A 43 -11.98 -7.59 -0.74
CA GLU A 43 -12.82 -7.47 -1.94
C GLU A 43 -12.66 -8.72 -2.82
N THR A 44 -13.72 -9.05 -3.54
CA THR A 44 -13.70 -10.03 -4.64
C THR A 44 -14.66 -9.58 -5.74
N ILE A 45 -14.66 -10.28 -6.86
CA ILE A 45 -15.64 -10.12 -7.93
C ILE A 45 -16.70 -11.22 -7.83
N GLU A 46 -17.90 -10.97 -8.38
CA GLU A 46 -19.01 -11.92 -8.35
C GLU A 46 -18.56 -13.27 -8.93
N ASN A 47 -19.13 -14.36 -8.41
CA ASN A 47 -18.82 -15.72 -8.81
C ASN A 47 -17.36 -16.18 -8.59
N VAL A 48 -16.47 -15.36 -7.99
CA VAL A 48 -15.07 -15.72 -7.72
C VAL A 48 -14.83 -15.98 -6.23
N PRO A 49 -14.42 -17.21 -5.84
CA PRO A 49 -14.02 -17.51 -4.47
C PRO A 49 -12.79 -16.71 -4.03
N LEU A 50 -12.85 -16.18 -2.81
CA LEU A 50 -11.78 -15.43 -2.16
C LEU A 50 -11.11 -16.29 -1.09
N THR A 51 -9.78 -16.41 -1.14
CA THR A 51 -8.98 -17.04 -0.08
C THR A 51 -8.34 -15.97 0.78
N ILE A 52 -8.63 -15.98 2.08
CA ILE A 52 -8.15 -15.03 3.08
C ILE A 52 -7.19 -15.78 4.02
N SER A 53 -5.91 -15.40 4.00
CA SER A 53 -4.86 -16.06 4.80
C SER A 53 -4.10 -15.13 5.74
N ASP A 54 -4.38 -13.84 5.69
CA ASP A 54 -3.67 -12.76 6.38
C ASP A 54 -4.56 -12.00 7.38
N PHE A 55 -5.77 -12.49 7.66
CA PHE A 55 -6.72 -11.86 8.60
C PHE A 55 -6.19 -11.71 10.03
N LEU A 56 -5.10 -12.40 10.39
CA LEU A 56 -4.46 -12.26 11.70
C LEU A 56 -3.37 -11.16 11.75
N SER A 57 -3.15 -10.45 10.64
CA SER A 57 -1.97 -9.58 10.47
C SER A 57 -2.04 -8.27 11.25
N ASN A 58 -3.24 -7.77 11.52
CA ASN A 58 -3.55 -6.58 12.31
C ASN A 58 -3.94 -6.89 13.77
N ASP A 59 -4.00 -8.17 14.14
CA ASP A 59 -4.32 -8.62 15.48
C ASP A 59 -3.10 -8.63 16.41
N THR A 60 -3.36 -8.54 17.72
CA THR A 60 -2.30 -8.68 18.72
C THR A 60 -2.64 -9.71 19.78
N PHE A 61 -1.66 -10.57 20.09
CA PHE A 61 -1.78 -11.64 21.06
C PHE A 61 -0.46 -11.82 21.83
N THR A 62 -0.56 -12.06 23.13
CA THR A 62 0.61 -12.17 24.03
C THR A 62 1.32 -13.53 23.96
N ASN A 63 0.74 -14.53 23.29
CA ASN A 63 1.35 -15.86 23.14
C ASN A 63 1.09 -16.45 21.75
N THR A 64 1.91 -17.43 21.35
CA THR A 64 1.84 -18.06 20.03
C THR A 64 0.84 -19.22 19.94
N ASN A 65 0.28 -19.66 21.06
CA ASN A 65 -0.72 -20.74 21.12
C ASN A 65 -2.14 -20.15 21.01
N ILE A 66 -2.51 -19.78 19.79
CA ILE A 66 -3.84 -19.27 19.46
C ILE A 66 -4.67 -20.33 18.72
N SER A 67 -5.98 -20.30 18.93
CA SER A 67 -6.95 -21.02 18.12
C SER A 67 -7.89 -20.02 17.46
N VAL A 68 -8.11 -20.19 16.16
CA VAL A 68 -9.13 -19.44 15.42
C VAL A 68 -10.36 -20.31 15.30
N GLY A 69 -11.46 -19.82 15.84
CA GLY A 69 -12.78 -20.43 15.68
C GLY A 69 -13.65 -19.60 14.74
N VAL A 70 -14.65 -20.25 14.17
CA VAL A 70 -15.78 -19.59 13.51
C VAL A 70 -17.00 -19.70 14.42
N PRO A 71 -17.39 -18.63 15.15
CA PRO A 71 -18.66 -18.62 15.86
C PRO A 71 -19.55 -17.47 15.39
N ASN A 72 -20.77 -17.81 14.95
CA ASN A 72 -22.08 -17.14 15.20
C ASN A 72 -22.99 -17.07 13.94
N PRO A 73 -24.27 -17.50 14.02
CA PRO A 73 -25.31 -17.35 12.98
C PRO A 73 -25.68 -15.91 12.55
N ASN A 74 -24.99 -14.88 13.05
CA ASN A 74 -25.19 -13.48 12.65
C ASN A 74 -24.41 -13.08 11.39
N SER A 75 -23.73 -14.03 10.74
CA SER A 75 -23.01 -13.81 9.49
C SER A 75 -23.97 -13.37 8.39
N THR A 76 -23.80 -12.17 7.82
CA THR A 76 -24.57 -11.68 6.67
C THR A 76 -23.90 -12.17 5.40
N VAL A 77 -23.89 -13.48 5.20
CA VAL A 77 -23.22 -14.13 4.07
C VAL A 77 -24.34 -14.54 3.12
N ASN A 78 -24.79 -13.61 2.28
CA ASN A 78 -26.07 -13.63 1.57
C ASN A 78 -26.24 -14.86 0.64
N ASN A 79 -26.50 -16.03 1.22
CA ASN A 79 -26.42 -17.37 0.62
C ASN A 79 -25.03 -17.76 0.08
N GLY A 80 -23.98 -17.02 0.42
CA GLY A 80 -22.59 -17.43 0.20
C GLY A 80 -22.14 -18.49 1.20
N ASN A 81 -20.90 -18.95 1.06
CA ASN A 81 -20.31 -19.96 1.94
C ASN A 81 -18.95 -19.50 2.48
N ILE A 82 -18.67 -19.81 3.74
CA ILE A 82 -17.35 -19.58 4.36
C ILE A 82 -16.89 -20.87 5.00
N THR A 83 -15.66 -21.26 4.69
CA THR A 83 -15.00 -22.41 5.32
C THR A 83 -13.64 -21.99 5.88
N LEU A 84 -13.26 -22.54 7.03
CA LEU A 84 -11.93 -22.38 7.61
C LEU A 84 -11.15 -23.68 7.38
N ASN A 85 -10.20 -23.67 6.45
CA ASN A 85 -9.37 -24.82 6.09
C ASN A 85 -7.89 -24.47 6.25
N ASP A 86 -7.15 -25.26 7.02
CA ASP A 86 -5.71 -25.08 7.25
C ASP A 86 -5.32 -23.64 7.68
N GLY A 87 -6.15 -23.03 8.54
CA GLY A 87 -5.92 -21.67 9.03
C GLY A 87 -6.22 -20.56 8.01
N LYS A 88 -6.94 -20.86 6.92
CA LYS A 88 -7.36 -19.89 5.90
C LYS A 88 -8.88 -19.88 5.77
N PHE A 89 -9.47 -18.70 5.66
CA PHE A 89 -10.86 -18.58 5.28
C PHE A 89 -10.98 -18.69 3.76
N ILE A 90 -11.93 -19.48 3.29
CA ILE A 90 -12.35 -19.53 1.89
C ILE A 90 -13.78 -19.04 1.86
N TYR A 91 -13.97 -17.83 1.35
CA TYR A 91 -15.27 -17.24 1.08
C TYR A 91 -15.66 -17.53 -0.37
N THR A 92 -16.89 -18.01 -0.58
CA THR A 92 -17.49 -18.21 -1.90
C THR A 92 -18.77 -17.38 -1.95
N PRO A 93 -18.84 -16.32 -2.78
CA PRO A 93 -20.06 -15.56 -2.97
C PRO A 93 -21.22 -16.45 -3.42
N ALA A 94 -22.45 -16.05 -3.12
CA ALA A 94 -23.59 -16.62 -3.83
C ALA A 94 -23.50 -16.31 -5.33
N THR A 95 -24.08 -17.17 -6.15
CA THR A 95 -24.11 -16.95 -7.60
C THR A 95 -24.76 -15.60 -7.92
N ASP A 96 -24.07 -14.80 -8.73
CA ASP A 96 -24.49 -13.47 -9.19
C ASP A 96 -24.73 -12.46 -8.05
N PHE A 97 -24.12 -12.68 -6.88
CA PHE A 97 -24.20 -11.75 -5.76
C PHE A 97 -23.22 -10.59 -5.93
N ILE A 98 -23.75 -9.37 -5.77
CA ILE A 98 -23.00 -8.12 -5.73
C ILE A 98 -23.45 -7.37 -4.47
N GLY A 99 -22.51 -6.92 -3.65
CA GLY A 99 -22.82 -6.23 -2.40
C GLY A 99 -21.80 -6.52 -1.31
N GLU A 100 -22.18 -6.24 -0.07
CA GLU A 100 -21.35 -6.49 1.11
C GLU A 100 -21.80 -7.76 1.82
N ASP A 101 -20.84 -8.65 2.07
CA ASP A 101 -20.98 -9.78 2.99
C ASP A 101 -20.10 -9.53 4.22
N SER A 102 -20.49 -10.11 5.36
CA SER A 102 -19.66 -10.03 6.57
C SER A 102 -19.81 -11.25 7.47
N PHE A 103 -18.73 -11.56 8.19
CA PHE A 103 -18.72 -12.60 9.20
C PHE A 103 -17.74 -12.26 10.32
N GLU A 104 -17.99 -12.80 11.51
CA GLU A 104 -17.12 -12.65 12.67
C GLU A 104 -16.20 -13.87 12.81
N TYR A 105 -14.97 -13.64 13.25
CA TYR A 105 -14.07 -14.70 13.71
C TYR A 105 -13.67 -14.46 15.16
N THR A 106 -13.29 -15.52 15.86
CA THR A 106 -12.83 -15.44 17.24
C THR A 106 -11.44 -16.02 17.38
N ILE A 107 -10.54 -15.23 17.96
CA ILE A 107 -9.21 -15.64 18.34
C ILE A 107 -9.24 -15.95 19.83
N CYS A 108 -8.84 -17.15 20.22
CA CYS A 108 -8.69 -17.53 21.61
C CYS A 108 -7.24 -17.93 21.91
N SER A 109 -6.72 -17.44 23.03
CA SER A 109 -5.42 -17.79 23.56
C SER A 109 -5.54 -18.94 24.56
N ALA A 110 -4.79 -20.02 24.35
CA ALA A 110 -4.78 -21.19 25.23
C ALA A 110 -3.80 -21.00 26.41
N THR A 111 -4.20 -20.19 27.40
CA THR A 111 -3.50 -20.08 28.69
C THR A 111 -4.31 -20.72 29.81
N THR A 112 -3.84 -20.62 31.07
CA THR A 112 -4.56 -21.09 32.26
C THR A 112 -5.93 -20.41 32.45
N THR A 113 -6.15 -19.26 31.81
CA THR A 113 -7.44 -18.57 31.73
C THR A 113 -7.71 -18.20 30.28
N THR A 114 -8.68 -18.85 29.64
CA THR A 114 -9.05 -18.57 28.25
C THR A 114 -9.33 -17.08 28.03
N ASN A 115 -8.57 -16.44 27.15
CA ASN A 115 -8.80 -15.07 26.69
C ASN A 115 -9.16 -15.11 25.21
N CYS A 116 -10.31 -14.55 24.83
CA CYS A 116 -10.74 -14.48 23.44
C CYS A 116 -11.10 -13.04 23.03
N ALA A 117 -10.89 -12.72 21.76
CA ALA A 117 -11.37 -11.50 21.12
C ALA A 117 -12.04 -11.82 19.78
N THR A 118 -12.97 -10.95 19.38
CA THR A 118 -13.76 -11.06 18.15
C THR A 118 -13.49 -9.88 17.23
N ALA A 119 -13.43 -10.14 15.93
CA ALA A 119 -13.35 -9.12 14.89
C ALA A 119 -14.24 -9.51 13.71
N THR A 120 -14.58 -8.51 12.90
CA THR A 120 -15.42 -8.65 11.70
C THR A 120 -14.55 -8.65 10.46
N ILE A 121 -14.73 -9.66 9.61
CA ILE A 121 -14.29 -9.61 8.22
C ILE A 121 -15.45 -9.06 7.38
N LYS A 122 -15.21 -7.93 6.70
CA LYS A 122 -16.13 -7.35 5.70
C LYS A 122 -15.59 -7.63 4.30
N ILE A 123 -16.47 -8.10 3.42
CA ILE A 123 -16.14 -8.46 2.04
C ILE A 123 -17.04 -7.69 1.09
N THR A 124 -16.44 -6.90 0.20
CA THR A 124 -17.15 -6.27 -0.91
C THR A 124 -17.07 -7.16 -2.15
N VAL A 125 -18.21 -7.64 -2.64
CA VAL A 125 -18.34 -8.36 -3.91
C VAL A 125 -18.75 -7.37 -4.99
N LYS A 126 -17.86 -7.17 -5.97
CA LYS A 126 -18.08 -6.29 -7.12
C LYS A 126 -18.65 -7.08 -8.30
N ALA A 127 -19.36 -6.42 -9.21
CA ALA A 127 -19.84 -7.05 -10.44
C ALA A 127 -18.68 -7.64 -11.27
N GLU A 128 -18.94 -8.72 -12.00
CA GLU A 128 -18.06 -9.20 -13.07
C GLU A 128 -18.19 -8.20 -14.20
N SER A 129 -17.05 -7.71 -14.70
CA SER A 129 -17.06 -6.77 -15.82
C SER A 129 -17.71 -7.44 -17.03
N THR A 130 -18.96 -7.08 -17.32
CA THR A 130 -19.72 -7.54 -18.51
C THR A 130 -19.22 -6.89 -19.81
N THR A 131 -18.22 -6.03 -19.72
CA THR A 131 -17.56 -5.45 -20.89
C THR A 131 -16.87 -6.55 -21.67
N THR A 132 -17.33 -6.80 -22.89
CA THR A 132 -16.50 -7.46 -23.91
C THR A 132 -15.11 -6.83 -23.86
N PRO A 133 -14.02 -7.60 -23.71
CA PRO A 133 -12.68 -7.05 -23.76
C PRO A 133 -12.55 -6.09 -24.93
N GLY A 134 -12.30 -4.81 -24.61
CA GLY A 134 -12.13 -3.75 -25.59
C GLY A 134 -13.29 -2.78 -25.85
N SER A 135 -14.42 -2.90 -25.13
CA SER A 135 -15.44 -1.84 -25.09
C SER A 135 -15.24 -1.00 -23.83
N PHE A 136 -14.83 0.26 -23.99
CA PHE A 136 -14.59 1.19 -22.88
C PHE A 136 -15.40 2.48 -23.05
N ASN A 137 -16.06 2.91 -21.98
CA ASN A 137 -16.69 4.22 -21.84
C ASN A 137 -15.66 5.22 -21.32
N ILE A 138 -14.79 5.70 -22.21
CA ILE A 138 -13.70 6.62 -21.87
C ILE A 138 -14.29 7.91 -21.24
N PRO A 139 -13.85 8.32 -20.04
CA PRO A 139 -14.26 9.56 -19.40
C PRO A 139 -14.03 10.77 -20.31
N ALA A 140 -14.95 11.74 -20.28
CA ALA A 140 -14.96 12.87 -21.22
C ALA A 140 -13.64 13.67 -21.20
N GLU A 141 -13.03 13.81 -20.02
CA GLU A 141 -11.74 14.47 -19.81
C GLU A 141 -10.56 13.71 -20.42
N LEU A 142 -10.69 12.40 -20.64
CA LEU A 142 -9.67 11.54 -21.24
C LEU A 142 -9.90 11.26 -22.73
N THR A 143 -11.11 11.51 -23.25
CA THR A 143 -11.47 11.25 -24.66
C THR A 143 -10.52 11.91 -25.66
N SER A 144 -10.17 13.18 -25.44
CA SER A 144 -9.21 13.89 -26.30
C SER A 144 -7.83 13.25 -26.24
N TYR A 145 -7.37 12.90 -25.03
CA TYR A 145 -6.09 12.24 -24.86
C TYR A 145 -6.09 10.90 -25.58
N TYR A 146 -7.03 9.98 -25.33
CA TYR A 146 -7.03 8.63 -25.93
C TYR A 146 -7.58 8.56 -27.36
N SER A 147 -7.91 9.68 -27.99
CA SER A 147 -8.32 9.71 -29.39
C SER A 147 -7.30 8.99 -30.29
N GLY A 148 -7.83 8.11 -31.15
CA GLY A 148 -7.07 7.29 -32.08
C GLY A 148 -6.58 5.94 -31.55
N VAL A 149 -6.70 5.65 -30.24
CA VAL A 149 -6.38 4.34 -29.69
C VAL A 149 -7.51 3.37 -30.00
N ASP A 150 -7.20 2.26 -30.67
CA ASP A 150 -8.15 1.18 -30.90
C ASP A 150 -8.21 0.26 -29.66
N PHE A 151 -9.19 0.54 -28.80
CA PHE A 151 -9.39 -0.27 -27.62
C PHE A 151 -10.05 -1.63 -27.89
N THR A 152 -10.55 -1.91 -29.10
CA THR A 152 -11.08 -3.26 -29.42
C THR A 152 -9.99 -4.32 -29.47
N LEU A 153 -8.72 -3.90 -29.52
CA LEU A 153 -7.55 -4.75 -29.45
C LEU A 153 -7.37 -5.34 -28.05
N THR A 154 -6.70 -6.48 -27.99
CA THR A 154 -6.32 -7.15 -26.74
C THR A 154 -4.86 -7.60 -26.80
N GLY A 155 -4.30 -8.04 -25.66
CA GLY A 155 -2.99 -8.67 -25.66
C GLY A 155 -1.87 -7.72 -26.09
N ALA A 156 -0.89 -8.28 -26.82
CA ALA A 156 0.24 -7.53 -27.35
C ALA A 156 -0.17 -6.39 -28.31
N ALA A 157 -1.29 -6.53 -29.04
CA ALA A 157 -1.74 -5.50 -29.96
C ALA A 157 -2.17 -4.22 -29.22
N LEU A 158 -2.97 -4.35 -28.15
CA LEU A 158 -3.35 -3.21 -27.32
C LEU A 158 -2.13 -2.62 -26.58
N LYS A 159 -1.21 -3.48 -26.14
CA LYS A 159 0.06 -3.07 -25.52
C LYS A 159 0.85 -2.13 -26.44
N ASP A 160 1.02 -2.52 -27.70
CA ASP A 160 1.78 -1.76 -28.70
C ASP A 160 1.07 -0.44 -29.08
N GLU A 161 -0.27 -0.47 -29.15
CA GLU A 161 -1.10 0.72 -29.39
C GLU A 161 -0.93 1.75 -28.26
N LEU A 162 -1.05 1.32 -27.00
CA LEU A 162 -0.84 2.18 -25.84
C LEU A 162 0.61 2.66 -25.72
N ALA A 163 1.59 1.80 -26.02
CA ALA A 163 3.00 2.17 -26.05
C ALA A 163 3.28 3.29 -27.08
N THR A 164 2.69 3.18 -28.27
CA THR A 164 2.75 4.21 -29.31
C THR A 164 2.11 5.51 -28.83
N LYS A 165 0.95 5.41 -28.16
CA LYS A 165 0.25 6.57 -27.63
C LYS A 165 1.04 7.34 -26.58
N ILE A 166 1.55 6.65 -25.55
CA ILE A 166 2.31 7.30 -24.48
C ILE A 166 3.69 7.78 -24.96
N THR A 167 4.25 7.16 -26.00
CA THR A 167 5.51 7.63 -26.60
C THR A 167 5.30 8.91 -27.41
N SER A 168 4.27 8.94 -28.26
CA SER A 168 3.98 10.11 -29.12
C SER A 168 3.49 11.33 -28.33
N THR A 169 2.83 11.11 -27.20
CA THR A 169 2.33 12.19 -26.34
C THR A 169 3.34 12.68 -25.29
N HIS A 170 4.48 11.99 -25.10
CA HIS A 170 5.55 12.46 -24.21
C HIS A 170 6.35 13.55 -24.92
N THR A 171 5.84 14.78 -24.87
CA THR A 171 6.38 15.94 -25.60
C THR A 171 7.35 16.77 -24.77
N THR A 172 7.32 16.66 -23.44
CA THR A 172 8.21 17.39 -22.53
C THR A 172 9.06 16.42 -21.72
N PHE A 173 10.35 16.35 -22.07
CA PHE A 173 11.32 15.54 -21.33
C PHE A 173 11.92 16.34 -20.18
N LEU A 174 11.49 16.03 -18.95
CA LEU A 174 12.00 16.69 -17.75
C LEU A 174 13.50 16.40 -17.57
N THR A 175 14.26 17.43 -17.21
CA THR A 175 15.63 17.25 -16.73
C THR A 175 15.58 16.64 -15.33
N TYR A 176 16.53 15.76 -15.02
CA TYR A 176 16.59 15.16 -13.68
C TYR A 176 16.69 16.21 -12.57
N THR A 177 17.41 17.31 -12.81
CA THR A 177 17.40 18.50 -11.95
C THR A 177 17.36 19.75 -12.83
N PRO A 178 16.50 20.74 -12.54
CA PRO A 178 15.50 20.76 -11.48
C PRO A 178 14.17 20.08 -11.86
N GLY A 179 13.95 19.72 -13.14
CA GLY A 179 12.64 19.34 -13.68
C GLY A 179 11.86 18.34 -12.82
N VAL A 180 12.43 17.17 -12.55
CA VAL A 180 11.75 16.14 -11.75
C VAL A 180 11.47 16.61 -10.31
N TRP A 181 12.34 17.42 -9.68
CA TRP A 181 12.05 17.94 -8.34
C TRP A 181 10.77 18.77 -8.34
N GLU A 182 10.62 19.65 -9.33
CA GLU A 182 9.48 20.54 -9.40
C GLU A 182 8.20 19.82 -9.79
N ALA A 183 8.29 18.79 -10.65
CA ALA A 183 7.17 17.92 -10.98
C ALA A 183 6.65 17.17 -9.74
N VAL A 184 7.52 16.45 -9.00
CA VAL A 184 7.07 15.64 -7.85
C VAL A 184 6.62 16.49 -6.66
N LYS A 185 7.09 17.73 -6.52
CA LYS A 185 6.55 18.69 -5.54
C LYS A 185 5.11 19.12 -5.82
N LYS A 186 4.65 18.97 -7.07
CA LYS A 186 3.27 19.26 -7.48
C LYS A 186 2.42 17.99 -7.50
N SER A 187 2.96 16.90 -8.05
CA SER A 187 2.20 15.68 -8.30
C SER A 187 2.00 14.84 -7.05
N ASP A 188 2.91 14.91 -6.08
CA ASP A 188 2.90 14.05 -4.89
C ASP A 188 2.47 14.80 -3.62
N LEU A 189 1.75 15.92 -3.75
CA LEU A 189 1.23 16.67 -2.59
C LEU A 189 0.38 15.77 -1.68
N ASP A 190 0.56 15.90 -0.38
CA ASP A 190 -0.28 15.23 0.61
C ASP A 190 -1.70 15.81 0.54
N PRO A 191 -2.75 15.01 0.24
CA PRO A 191 -4.12 15.51 0.13
C PRO A 191 -4.65 16.18 1.41
N SER A 192 -4.07 15.87 2.57
CA SER A 192 -4.42 16.47 3.85
C SER A 192 -3.63 17.75 4.18
N ASP A 193 -2.47 17.96 3.53
CA ASP A 193 -1.59 19.11 3.74
C ASP A 193 -0.72 19.40 2.50
N ASN A 194 -1.18 20.32 1.64
CA ASN A 194 -0.47 20.73 0.42
C ASN A 194 0.88 21.46 0.65
N SER A 195 1.31 21.63 1.90
CA SER A 195 2.68 22.04 2.23
C SER A 195 3.67 20.86 2.24
N LYS A 196 3.16 19.63 2.26
CA LYS A 196 3.89 18.37 2.26
C LYS A 196 3.71 17.59 0.97
N VAL A 197 4.59 16.61 0.78
CA VAL A 197 4.45 15.53 -0.19
C VAL A 197 4.37 14.19 0.53
N LEU A 198 3.67 13.23 -0.07
CA LEU A 198 3.70 11.83 0.36
C LEU A 198 5.05 11.21 0.00
N LEU A 199 5.60 10.42 0.92
CA LEU A 199 6.84 9.68 0.76
C LEU A 199 6.51 8.22 0.45
N ILE A 200 6.88 7.75 -0.74
CA ILE A 200 6.66 6.34 -1.09
C ILE A 200 7.38 5.43 -0.07
N TYR A 201 6.70 4.35 0.33
CA TYR A 201 7.08 3.42 1.40
C TYR A 201 6.93 3.96 2.84
N GLY A 202 6.58 5.23 3.03
CA GLY A 202 6.25 5.79 4.34
C GLY A 202 4.85 5.37 4.80
N TYR A 203 4.63 5.31 6.11
CA TYR A 203 3.37 4.82 6.68
C TYR A 203 3.03 5.36 8.09
N ASN A 204 3.93 6.05 8.79
CA ASN A 204 3.67 6.56 10.14
C ASN A 204 4.36 7.90 10.40
N ASP A 205 3.57 8.94 10.69
CA ASP A 205 4.07 10.30 11.00
C ASP A 205 4.16 10.57 12.52
N THR A 206 3.89 9.57 13.38
CA THR A 206 3.61 9.79 14.82
C THR A 206 4.49 9.00 15.78
N ASP A 207 5.28 8.05 15.31
CA ASP A 207 6.16 7.23 16.15
C ASP A 207 7.51 7.90 16.48
N GLY A 208 7.81 9.04 15.83
CA GLY A 208 9.07 9.74 15.97
C GLY A 208 10.22 9.12 15.18
N ASP A 209 9.97 8.08 14.39
CA ASP A 209 10.94 7.55 13.42
C ASP A 209 10.72 8.21 12.05
N TYR A 210 11.56 9.19 11.76
CA TYR A 210 11.48 9.93 10.51
C TYR A 210 11.71 9.06 9.25
N VAL A 211 12.26 7.86 9.40
CA VAL A 211 12.47 6.94 8.27
C VAL A 211 11.13 6.42 7.76
N THR A 212 10.14 6.27 8.65
CA THR A 212 8.82 5.73 8.35
C THR A 212 7.75 6.80 8.15
N ASP A 213 8.09 8.08 8.27
CA ASP A 213 7.24 9.22 7.93
C ASP A 213 6.53 8.99 6.59
N ARG A 214 5.20 9.06 6.61
CA ARG A 214 4.33 8.98 5.43
C ARG A 214 4.35 10.29 4.64
N SER A 215 4.55 11.42 5.32
CA SER A 215 4.52 12.75 4.69
C SER A 215 5.65 13.65 5.16
N ARG A 216 6.06 14.59 4.31
CA ARG A 216 7.11 15.55 4.66
C ARG A 216 7.00 16.84 3.88
N SER A 217 7.46 17.95 4.46
CA SER A 217 7.48 19.24 3.76
C SER A 217 8.04 19.11 2.34
N LYS A 218 7.33 19.64 1.35
CA LYS A 218 7.76 19.61 -0.05
C LYS A 218 9.07 20.37 -0.32
N ASN A 219 9.49 21.19 0.64
CA ASN A 219 10.76 21.93 0.58
C ASN A 219 11.88 21.28 1.39
N ALA A 220 11.60 20.21 2.14
CA ALA A 220 12.62 19.42 2.84
C ALA A 220 13.24 18.37 1.90
N ASN A 221 13.59 18.78 0.69
CA ASN A 221 14.09 17.90 -0.36
C ASN A 221 15.60 18.09 -0.55
N GLY A 222 16.33 17.02 -0.82
CA GLY A 222 17.78 17.11 -0.98
C GLY A 222 18.51 15.78 -0.93
N GLY A 223 19.76 15.81 -0.50
CA GLY A 223 20.63 14.64 -0.35
C GLY A 223 21.39 14.62 0.98
N SER A 224 21.07 15.51 1.91
CA SER A 224 21.70 15.55 3.23
C SER A 224 21.08 14.50 4.15
N GLN A 225 21.88 13.88 5.01
CA GLN A 225 21.36 12.96 6.05
C GLN A 225 20.40 13.69 7.00
N GLY A 226 19.34 13.02 7.43
CA GLY A 226 18.31 13.55 8.33
C GLY A 226 16.91 13.43 7.73
N THR A 227 15.99 14.30 8.16
CA THR A 227 14.57 14.34 7.76
C THR A 227 14.36 14.97 6.38
N GLN A 228 15.24 14.71 5.41
CA GLN A 228 15.03 15.15 4.02
C GLN A 228 14.55 14.00 3.16
N TRP A 229 13.80 14.31 2.11
CA TRP A 229 13.43 13.33 1.09
C TRP A 229 14.27 13.50 -0.18
N ASN A 230 14.50 12.39 -0.87
CA ASN A 230 15.09 12.36 -2.20
C ASN A 230 14.12 11.71 -3.20
N ARG A 231 14.55 11.62 -4.46
CA ARG A 231 13.76 10.93 -5.49
C ARG A 231 14.14 9.47 -5.53
N GLU A 232 13.15 8.64 -5.23
CA GLU A 232 13.20 7.22 -5.42
C GLU A 232 12.95 6.90 -6.91
N HIS A 233 13.87 6.14 -7.50
CA HIS A 233 13.67 5.49 -8.79
C HIS A 233 12.93 4.18 -8.50
N VAL A 234 11.60 4.22 -8.49
CA VAL A 234 10.78 3.06 -8.11
C VAL A 234 11.09 1.87 -9.03
N TYR A 235 11.35 2.10 -10.32
CA TYR A 235 12.10 1.19 -11.15
C TYR A 235 13.60 1.48 -10.96
N PRO A 236 14.41 0.60 -10.31
CA PRO A 236 15.80 0.91 -10.02
C PRO A 236 16.61 1.15 -11.29
N LYS A 237 17.36 2.25 -11.34
CA LYS A 237 18.23 2.58 -12.49
C LYS A 237 19.15 1.43 -12.90
N SER A 238 19.72 0.73 -11.90
CA SER A 238 20.66 -0.36 -12.10
C SER A 238 20.05 -1.65 -12.65
N LEU A 239 18.72 -1.78 -12.61
CA LEU A 239 17.99 -2.93 -13.17
C LEU A 239 17.39 -2.63 -14.55
N GLY A 240 17.59 -1.41 -15.06
CA GLY A 240 17.32 -1.08 -16.46
C GLY A 240 18.41 -1.63 -17.37
N ASN A 241 18.05 -2.04 -18.58
CA ASN A 241 19.02 -2.51 -19.57
C ASN A 241 18.81 -1.86 -20.96
N PRO A 242 19.55 -0.80 -21.31
CA PRO A 242 20.66 -0.21 -20.56
C PRO A 242 20.21 0.51 -19.27
N ASN A 243 21.17 0.78 -18.37
CA ASN A 243 20.92 1.54 -17.14
C ASN A 243 20.14 2.83 -17.44
N LEU A 244 19.14 3.15 -16.61
CA LEU A 244 18.23 4.27 -16.91
C LEU A 244 18.91 5.65 -16.88
N GLY A 245 20.04 5.79 -16.18
CA GLY A 245 20.75 7.06 -16.08
C GLY A 245 19.91 8.17 -15.43
N THR A 246 20.02 9.40 -15.94
CA THR A 246 19.29 10.59 -15.45
C THR A 246 18.62 11.36 -16.59
N ALA A 247 18.32 10.68 -17.69
CA ALA A 247 17.64 11.22 -18.85
C ALA A 247 16.72 10.15 -19.45
N GLY A 248 15.72 10.55 -20.21
CA GLY A 248 14.74 9.61 -20.76
C GLY A 248 14.06 8.84 -19.63
N ALA A 249 14.15 7.51 -19.65
CA ALA A 249 13.61 6.67 -18.59
C ALA A 249 14.11 7.05 -17.19
N GLY A 250 15.35 7.50 -17.04
CA GLY A 250 15.89 7.91 -15.74
C GLY A 250 15.38 9.26 -15.21
N SER A 251 14.63 10.02 -16.00
CA SER A 251 14.03 11.30 -15.61
C SER A 251 12.52 11.38 -15.85
N ASP A 252 11.87 10.24 -16.14
CA ASP A 252 10.41 10.17 -16.29
C ASP A 252 9.73 10.22 -14.92
N ALA A 253 8.96 11.28 -14.68
CA ALA A 253 8.26 11.52 -13.44
C ALA A 253 7.23 10.43 -13.11
N HIS A 254 6.69 9.67 -14.07
CA HIS A 254 5.70 8.63 -13.77
C HIS A 254 6.19 7.58 -12.78
N HIS A 255 7.49 7.27 -12.73
CA HIS A 255 8.08 6.30 -11.80
C HIS A 255 9.03 6.90 -10.74
N LEU A 256 9.17 8.24 -10.71
CA LEU A 256 10.00 8.95 -9.74
C LEU A 256 9.12 9.49 -8.62
N ARG A 257 9.40 9.10 -7.38
CA ARG A 257 8.59 9.46 -6.21
C ARG A 257 9.45 10.10 -5.12
N PRO A 258 8.92 11.04 -4.30
CA PRO A 258 9.56 11.41 -3.05
C PRO A 258 9.70 10.19 -2.13
N SER A 259 10.84 10.01 -1.49
CA SER A 259 11.04 9.01 -0.43
C SER A 259 11.95 9.60 0.63
N ASP A 260 11.77 9.22 1.89
CA ASP A 260 12.80 9.48 2.91
C ASP A 260 14.15 8.93 2.42
N ILE A 261 15.23 9.68 2.65
CA ILE A 261 16.56 9.33 2.14
C ILE A 261 17.06 7.99 2.71
N ARG A 262 16.78 7.73 3.99
CA ARG A 262 17.17 6.49 4.65
C ARG A 262 16.27 5.35 4.21
N MET A 263 14.97 5.56 4.08
CA MET A 263 14.03 4.57 3.53
C MET A 263 14.42 4.16 2.11
N ASN A 264 14.72 5.13 1.24
CA ASN A 264 15.21 4.88 -0.11
C ASN A 264 16.53 4.07 -0.09
N SER A 265 17.47 4.45 0.79
CA SER A 265 18.71 3.71 0.97
C SER A 265 18.48 2.27 1.44
N ASN A 266 17.52 2.04 2.33
CA ASN A 266 17.13 0.71 2.81
C ASN A 266 16.53 -0.13 1.69
N ARG A 267 15.65 0.46 0.86
CA ARG A 267 15.08 -0.17 -0.34
C ARG A 267 16.18 -0.57 -1.32
N SER A 268 17.11 0.34 -1.61
CA SER A 268 18.24 0.13 -2.53
C SER A 268 17.75 -0.24 -3.95
N ASN A 269 18.26 -1.31 -4.55
CA ASN A 269 17.78 -1.87 -5.81
C ASN A 269 17.11 -3.24 -5.62
N LYS A 270 16.59 -3.53 -4.43
CA LYS A 270 15.89 -4.80 -4.18
C LYS A 270 14.69 -4.92 -5.12
N LYS A 271 14.50 -6.11 -5.67
CA LYS A 271 13.29 -6.43 -6.43
C LYS A 271 12.09 -6.43 -5.50
N PHE A 272 10.94 -6.03 -6.03
CA PHE A 272 9.67 -6.15 -5.33
C PHE A 272 9.30 -7.63 -5.14
N ILE A 273 8.77 -7.96 -3.98
CA ILE A 273 8.36 -9.33 -3.62
C ILE A 273 7.04 -9.28 -2.85
N ASN A 274 6.29 -10.37 -2.88
CA ASN A 274 5.05 -10.50 -2.13
C ASN A 274 5.27 -10.32 -0.61
N GLY A 275 4.27 -9.76 0.07
CA GLY A 275 4.27 -9.47 1.49
C GLY A 275 2.93 -8.87 1.92
N SER A 276 2.84 -8.42 3.16
CA SER A 276 1.68 -7.73 3.73
C SER A 276 2.14 -6.74 4.81
N GLY A 277 1.27 -5.81 5.19
CA GLY A 277 1.54 -4.78 6.18
C GLY A 277 2.30 -3.58 5.62
N THR A 278 3.24 -3.05 6.41
CA THR A 278 3.99 -1.85 6.06
C THR A 278 5.24 -2.16 5.23
N ALA A 279 5.86 -1.12 4.66
CA ALA A 279 7.00 -1.29 3.79
C ALA A 279 8.21 -1.87 4.53
N ALA A 280 8.80 -2.94 3.99
CA ALA A 280 9.92 -3.62 4.63
C ALA A 280 10.74 -4.46 3.63
N ALA A 281 11.98 -4.77 4.01
CA ALA A 281 12.73 -5.83 3.36
C ALA A 281 12.13 -7.19 3.77
N VAL A 282 11.77 -8.01 2.79
CA VAL A 282 11.18 -9.33 3.00
C VAL A 282 12.01 -10.35 2.24
N SER A 283 12.64 -11.28 2.96
CA SER A 283 13.52 -12.29 2.36
C SER A 283 14.57 -11.62 1.43
N ASN A 284 14.61 -12.00 0.16
CA ASN A 284 15.53 -11.47 -0.85
C ASN A 284 14.96 -10.27 -1.65
N GLY A 285 13.86 -9.67 -1.20
CA GLY A 285 13.20 -8.58 -1.88
C GLY A 285 12.72 -7.45 -0.96
N TRP A 286 11.89 -6.59 -1.52
CA TRP A 286 11.26 -5.47 -0.82
C TRP A 286 9.75 -5.54 -1.00
N TYR A 287 9.01 -5.53 0.11
CA TYR A 287 7.58 -5.32 0.07
C TYR A 287 7.31 -3.81 0.21
N PRO A 288 6.60 -3.18 -0.75
CA PRO A 288 6.41 -1.72 -0.72
C PRO A 288 5.42 -1.23 0.34
N GLY A 289 4.69 -2.14 0.99
CA GLY A 289 3.59 -1.81 1.91
C GLY A 289 2.24 -1.89 1.21
N ASP A 290 1.18 -2.20 1.97
CA ASP A 290 -0.18 -2.38 1.46
C ASP A 290 -0.72 -1.13 0.76
N GLU A 291 -0.38 0.06 1.26
CA GLU A 291 -0.76 1.34 0.67
C GLU A 291 -0.14 1.60 -0.71
N TRP A 292 1.00 0.98 -1.01
CA TRP A 292 1.84 1.37 -2.15
C TRP A 292 1.96 0.29 -3.24
N LYS A 293 1.38 -0.89 -3.03
CA LYS A 293 1.64 -2.06 -3.90
C LYS A 293 1.02 -1.89 -5.29
N GLY A 294 -0.15 -1.28 -5.38
CA GLY A 294 -0.85 -0.93 -6.62
C GLY A 294 -0.10 0.19 -7.36
N ASP A 295 0.29 1.26 -6.64
CA ASP A 295 1.14 2.33 -7.18
C ASP A 295 2.39 1.77 -7.85
N VAL A 296 3.12 0.90 -7.14
CA VAL A 296 4.33 0.25 -7.63
C VAL A 296 4.03 -0.59 -8.86
N ALA A 297 2.99 -1.41 -8.83
CA ALA A 297 2.60 -2.24 -9.96
C ALA A 297 2.33 -1.42 -11.23
N ARG A 298 1.51 -0.37 -11.10
CA ARG A 298 1.15 0.52 -12.21
C ARG A 298 2.34 1.30 -12.75
N MET A 299 3.28 1.71 -11.89
CA MET A 299 4.54 2.31 -12.32
C MET A 299 5.42 1.31 -13.11
N MET A 300 5.52 0.05 -12.68
CA MET A 300 6.33 -0.95 -13.39
C MET A 300 5.72 -1.30 -14.75
N MET A 301 4.40 -1.45 -14.83
CA MET A 301 3.69 -1.70 -16.09
C MET A 301 3.82 -0.52 -17.06
N TYR A 302 3.71 0.72 -16.56
CA TYR A 302 3.97 1.92 -17.37
C TYR A 302 5.39 1.96 -17.93
N MET A 303 6.40 1.74 -17.08
CA MET A 303 7.79 1.76 -17.53
C MET A 303 8.02 0.70 -18.62
N TYR A 304 7.36 -0.45 -18.50
CA TYR A 304 7.41 -1.49 -19.52
C TYR A 304 6.72 -1.09 -20.83
N LEU A 305 5.52 -0.51 -20.76
CA LEU A 305 4.84 0.02 -21.95
C LEU A 305 5.68 1.10 -22.63
N ARG A 306 6.27 2.02 -21.87
CA ARG A 306 6.94 3.21 -22.41
C ARG A 306 8.34 2.93 -22.93
N TYR A 307 9.08 2.03 -22.27
CA TYR A 307 10.52 1.80 -22.52
C TYR A 307 10.85 0.36 -22.92
N GLY A 308 9.86 -0.53 -23.01
CA GLY A 308 10.00 -1.87 -23.56
C GLY A 308 11.14 -2.66 -22.90
N ASN A 309 12.06 -3.16 -23.72
CA ASN A 309 13.19 -3.99 -23.30
C ASN A 309 14.11 -3.34 -22.25
N GLN A 310 14.12 -2.00 -22.15
CA GLN A 310 14.90 -1.33 -21.12
C GLN A 310 14.33 -1.55 -19.72
N CYS A 311 13.01 -1.71 -19.60
CA CYS A 311 12.28 -1.70 -18.33
C CYS A 311 11.40 -2.95 -18.17
N LEU A 312 12.00 -4.15 -18.24
CA LEU A 312 11.25 -5.41 -18.12
C LEU A 312 10.79 -5.67 -16.68
N PRO A 313 9.49 -5.94 -16.42
CA PRO A 313 8.98 -6.21 -15.07
C PRO A 313 9.67 -7.38 -14.35
N LYS A 314 10.04 -8.46 -15.06
CA LYS A 314 10.81 -9.59 -14.50
C LYS A 314 12.19 -9.21 -13.93
N ASN A 315 12.73 -8.06 -14.33
CA ASN A 315 13.99 -7.57 -13.78
C ASN A 315 13.81 -6.92 -12.41
N VAL A 316 12.59 -6.48 -12.07
CA VAL A 316 12.32 -5.66 -10.88
C VAL A 316 11.32 -6.29 -9.91
N ALA A 317 10.66 -7.38 -10.27
CA ALA A 317 9.77 -8.13 -9.39
C ALA A 317 10.16 -9.61 -9.29
N ILE A 318 9.86 -10.24 -8.15
CA ILE A 318 10.03 -11.67 -7.88
C ILE A 318 8.63 -12.29 -7.83
N GLY A 319 8.39 -13.26 -8.71
CA GLY A 319 7.13 -13.98 -8.78
C GLY A 319 7.07 -14.87 -10.01
N THR A 320 5.90 -15.49 -10.21
CA THR A 320 5.61 -16.29 -11.41
C THR A 320 5.57 -15.38 -12.64
N VAL A 321 6.19 -15.83 -13.73
CA VAL A 321 6.10 -15.14 -15.02
C VAL A 321 4.70 -15.31 -15.60
N ASN A 322 4.19 -14.28 -16.26
CA ASN A 322 2.90 -14.36 -16.94
C ASN A 322 2.96 -15.30 -18.15
N ALA A 323 1.89 -16.05 -18.38
CA ALA A 323 1.83 -17.05 -19.46
C ALA A 323 1.83 -16.41 -20.87
N SER A 324 1.20 -15.24 -21.01
CA SER A 324 1.08 -14.52 -22.28
C SER A 324 2.30 -13.66 -22.60
N ASP A 325 3.00 -13.17 -21.57
CA ASP A 325 4.22 -12.37 -21.70
C ASP A 325 5.24 -12.76 -20.62
N SER A 326 6.24 -13.57 -21.01
CA SER A 326 7.32 -14.03 -20.11
C SER A 326 8.18 -12.91 -19.50
N ASN A 327 7.99 -11.64 -19.90
CA ASN A 327 8.63 -10.49 -19.27
C ASN A 327 7.78 -9.83 -18.19
N MET A 328 6.49 -10.14 -18.13
CA MET A 328 5.57 -9.69 -17.09
C MET A 328 5.55 -10.68 -15.92
N ILE A 329 5.25 -10.17 -14.71
CA ILE A 329 5.18 -10.94 -13.47
C ILE A 329 3.76 -10.87 -12.90
N GLU A 330 3.18 -12.02 -12.60
CA GLU A 330 1.81 -12.15 -12.07
C GLU A 330 1.57 -11.33 -10.80
N LEU A 331 2.59 -11.22 -9.94
CA LEU A 331 2.52 -10.43 -8.71
C LEU A 331 2.12 -8.96 -8.97
N LEU A 332 2.60 -8.36 -10.07
CA LEU A 332 2.29 -6.97 -10.38
C LEU A 332 0.84 -6.84 -10.89
N LEU A 333 0.34 -7.82 -11.65
CA LEU A 333 -1.06 -7.86 -12.06
C LEU A 333 -1.98 -8.05 -10.85
N GLN A 334 -1.57 -8.93 -9.93
CA GLN A 334 -2.26 -9.16 -8.66
C GLN A 334 -2.31 -7.87 -7.82
N TRP A 335 -1.19 -7.19 -7.60
CA TRP A 335 -1.17 -5.94 -6.84
C TRP A 335 -1.97 -4.82 -7.50
N ASN A 336 -1.96 -4.72 -8.83
CA ASN A 336 -2.79 -3.77 -9.56
C ASN A 336 -4.29 -3.99 -9.33
N ALA A 337 -4.72 -5.24 -9.17
CA ALA A 337 -6.11 -5.58 -8.87
C ALA A 337 -6.46 -5.42 -7.39
N GLN A 338 -5.55 -5.81 -6.48
CA GLN A 338 -5.78 -5.81 -5.03
C GLN A 338 -5.71 -4.43 -4.38
N ASP A 339 -4.99 -3.48 -4.98
CA ASP A 339 -4.84 -2.11 -4.49
C ASP A 339 -5.38 -1.14 -5.57
N PRO A 340 -6.68 -0.78 -5.47
CA PRO A 340 -7.35 0.06 -6.45
C PRO A 340 -6.66 1.41 -6.64
N VAL A 341 -6.83 2.01 -7.82
CA VAL A 341 -6.30 3.35 -8.09
C VAL A 341 -6.90 4.37 -7.13
N SER A 342 -6.05 5.03 -6.36
CA SER A 342 -6.44 6.07 -5.41
C SER A 342 -6.67 7.42 -6.09
N ASP A 343 -7.40 8.33 -5.43
CA ASP A 343 -7.58 9.70 -5.94
C ASP A 343 -6.25 10.48 -5.95
N PHE A 344 -5.33 10.14 -5.04
CA PHE A 344 -3.97 10.65 -5.06
C PHE A 344 -3.25 10.27 -6.36
N GLU A 345 -3.32 9.00 -6.78
CA GLU A 345 -2.71 8.56 -8.03
C GLU A 345 -3.35 9.20 -9.27
N LYS A 346 -4.69 9.35 -9.29
CA LYS A 346 -5.37 10.05 -10.39
C LYS A 346 -4.88 11.49 -10.52
N ASN A 347 -4.81 12.21 -9.39
CA ASN A 347 -4.28 13.57 -9.35
C ASN A 347 -2.81 13.61 -9.82
N ARG A 348 -1.98 12.69 -9.31
CA ARG A 348 -0.58 12.56 -9.70
C ARG A 348 -0.44 12.34 -11.22
N ASN A 349 -1.25 11.46 -11.80
CA ASN A 349 -1.25 11.18 -13.24
C ASN A 349 -1.67 12.42 -14.06
N ASN A 350 -2.66 13.18 -13.59
CA ASN A 350 -3.07 14.45 -14.20
C ASN A 350 -1.93 15.47 -14.20
N VAL A 351 -1.31 15.71 -13.04
CA VAL A 351 -0.21 16.67 -12.93
C VAL A 351 0.98 16.26 -13.78
N ILE A 352 1.37 14.98 -13.78
CA ILE A 352 2.48 14.52 -14.61
C ILE A 352 2.15 14.61 -16.10
N ALA A 353 0.89 14.41 -16.50
CA ALA A 353 0.45 14.63 -17.87
C ALA A 353 0.58 16.10 -18.29
N GLU A 354 0.32 17.04 -17.39
CA GLU A 354 0.56 18.48 -17.63
C GLU A 354 2.07 18.78 -17.76
N GLU A 355 2.92 18.12 -16.98
CA GLU A 355 4.37 18.36 -16.97
C GLU A 355 5.12 17.66 -18.13
N GLN A 356 4.67 16.48 -18.59
CA GLN A 356 5.36 15.65 -19.59
C GLN A 356 4.59 15.46 -20.90
N GLY A 357 3.28 15.69 -20.88
CA GLY A 357 2.35 15.47 -22.00
C GLY A 357 1.69 14.09 -22.02
N ASN A 358 2.35 13.05 -21.49
CA ASN A 358 1.84 11.69 -21.51
C ASN A 358 1.28 11.22 -20.16
N ARG A 359 0.36 10.25 -20.21
CA ARG A 359 -0.30 9.64 -19.05
C ARG A 359 0.21 8.23 -18.80
N ASN A 360 0.00 7.73 -17.58
CA ASN A 360 0.07 6.32 -17.26
C ASN A 360 -1.32 5.68 -17.48
N PRO A 361 -1.52 4.86 -18.53
CA PRO A 361 -2.82 4.25 -18.80
C PRO A 361 -3.29 3.31 -17.71
N MET A 362 -2.37 2.68 -16.97
CA MET A 362 -2.71 1.75 -15.90
C MET A 362 -3.27 2.47 -14.67
N ILE A 363 -3.02 3.78 -14.52
CA ILE A 363 -3.69 4.61 -13.51
C ILE A 363 -5.04 5.10 -14.03
N ASP A 364 -5.12 5.49 -15.30
CA ASP A 364 -6.39 5.95 -15.86
C ASP A 364 -7.46 4.84 -15.88
N ASN A 365 -7.05 3.61 -16.20
CA ASN A 365 -7.85 2.42 -16.04
C ASN A 365 -6.99 1.16 -15.78
N PRO A 366 -6.99 0.63 -14.54
CA PRO A 366 -6.16 -0.51 -14.19
C PRO A 366 -6.60 -1.81 -14.88
N TYR A 367 -7.84 -1.90 -15.39
CA TYR A 367 -8.33 -3.04 -16.18
C TYR A 367 -7.62 -3.20 -17.53
N LEU A 368 -6.97 -2.15 -18.05
CA LEU A 368 -6.12 -2.28 -19.24
C LEU A 368 -5.00 -3.32 -19.04
N ALA A 369 -4.51 -3.51 -17.81
CA ALA A 369 -3.56 -4.57 -17.50
C ALA A 369 -4.16 -5.96 -17.73
N THR A 370 -5.42 -6.16 -17.32
CA THR A 370 -6.16 -7.41 -17.52
C THR A 370 -6.39 -7.68 -19.00
N VAL A 371 -6.74 -6.67 -19.80
CA VAL A 371 -6.95 -6.83 -21.25
C VAL A 371 -5.64 -7.15 -22.01
N ILE A 372 -4.50 -6.67 -21.52
CA ILE A 372 -3.19 -6.90 -22.16
C ILE A 372 -2.55 -8.22 -21.71
N TRP A 373 -2.51 -8.50 -20.40
CA TRP A 373 -1.73 -9.61 -19.85
C TRP A 373 -2.59 -10.70 -19.21
N GLY A 374 -3.89 -10.46 -19.01
CA GLY A 374 -4.74 -11.33 -18.19
C GLY A 374 -4.37 -11.21 -16.71
N GLY A 375 -4.27 -12.35 -16.02
CA GLY A 375 -3.97 -12.40 -14.59
C GLY A 375 -5.21 -12.10 -13.74
N THR A 376 -4.99 -11.58 -12.53
CA THR A 376 -6.09 -11.15 -11.65
C THR A 376 -6.84 -9.99 -12.30
N THR A 377 -8.17 -10.07 -12.37
CA THR A 377 -9.02 -9.03 -12.95
C THR A 377 -8.95 -7.77 -12.08
N ALA A 378 -8.48 -6.67 -12.67
CA ALA A 378 -8.51 -5.36 -12.03
C ALA A 378 -9.84 -4.65 -12.29
N ASN A 379 -10.19 -3.69 -11.44
CA ASN A 379 -11.42 -2.92 -11.58
C ASN A 379 -11.43 -2.10 -12.89
N ASN A 380 -12.50 -2.21 -13.69
CA ASN A 380 -12.67 -1.37 -14.86
C ASN A 380 -13.31 -0.03 -14.46
N THR A 381 -12.54 1.06 -14.56
CA THR A 381 -13.02 2.40 -14.18
C THR A 381 -13.75 3.13 -15.32
N TRP A 382 -13.81 2.53 -16.51
CA TRP A 382 -14.44 3.06 -17.72
C TRP A 382 -15.60 2.18 -18.18
N GLU A 383 -16.38 1.64 -17.24
CA GLU A 383 -17.57 0.82 -17.53
C GLU A 383 -18.77 1.60 -18.06
#